data_AF-A0AA38LBB3-F1
#
_entry.id   AF-A0AA38LBB3-F1
#
_cell.length_a   1.000
_cell.length_b   1.000
_cell.length_c   1.000
_cell.angle_alpha   90.00
_cell.angle_beta   90.00
_cell.angle_gamma   90.00
#
_symmetry.space_group_name_H-M   'P 1'
#
loop_
_entity.id
_entity.type
_entity.pdbx_description
1 polymer ?
#
loop_
_entity_poly.entity_id
_entity_poly.type
_entity_poly.pdbx_seq_one_letter_code
_entity_poly.pdbx_strand_id
1 'polypeptide(L)'
;MVEEIYQDRKREKGTRGGKKEESSSSDIPKNDSLKSDFPSLKLDIKFELPMYTGELNVEKLDNWVKQIEVYCRVQRIVDDEAKIHLETLRMGGTTLIWWE
;
A
#
# COMPACT_ATOMS: atom_id res chain seq x y z
N MET A 1 13.13 31.22 -25.65
CA MET A 1 13.99 30.46 -26.57
C MET A 1 15.28 31.23 -26.72
N VAL A 2 16.21 31.03 -25.79
CA VAL A 2 17.59 31.53 -25.85
C VAL A 2 18.44 30.52 -25.06
N GLU A 3 19.40 29.91 -25.77
CA GLU A 3 20.66 29.25 -25.31
C GLU A 3 20.52 27.98 -24.45
N GLU A 4 20.72 26.75 -24.92
CA GLU A 4 21.74 26.18 -25.83
C GLU A 4 23.21 26.29 -25.34
N ILE A 5 23.78 25.09 -25.06
CA ILE A 5 25.20 24.70 -25.21
C ILE A 5 26.18 25.07 -24.06
N TYR A 6 26.52 24.05 -23.25
CA TYR A 6 27.83 23.91 -22.62
C TYR A 6 28.41 22.56 -23.06
N GLN A 7 29.04 22.51 -24.23
CA GLN A 7 30.49 22.55 -24.46
C GLN A 7 31.35 21.53 -23.68
N ASP A 8 31.88 20.64 -24.52
CA ASP A 8 32.92 19.63 -24.38
C ASP A 8 34.28 20.26 -24.01
N ARG A 9 35.01 19.68 -23.03
CA ARG A 9 36.45 19.94 -22.88
C ARG A 9 37.21 18.84 -22.13
N LYS A 10 37.77 17.95 -22.94
CA LYS A 10 39.13 17.36 -22.89
C LYS A 10 39.48 16.31 -21.82
N ARG A 11 39.81 15.15 -22.39
CA ARG A 11 40.72 14.10 -21.89
C ARG A 11 42.10 14.68 -21.52
N GLU A 12 42.73 14.11 -20.50
CA GLU A 12 44.16 13.76 -20.55
C GLU A 12 44.49 12.62 -19.59
N LYS A 13 45.32 11.69 -20.09
CA LYS A 13 45.85 10.49 -19.42
C LYS A 13 47.21 10.84 -18.80
N GLY A 14 47.61 10.18 -17.71
CA GLY A 14 49.01 10.24 -17.28
C GLY A 14 49.33 9.52 -15.97
N THR A 15 50.12 8.46 -16.07
CA THR A 15 50.37 7.38 -15.10
C THR A 15 51.64 7.60 -14.26
N ARG A 16 51.62 7.25 -12.97
CA ARG A 16 52.76 6.79 -12.11
C ARG A 16 52.21 6.63 -10.68
N GLY A 17 52.26 5.53 -9.92
CA GLY A 17 53.02 4.29 -9.97
C GLY A 17 53.57 4.01 -8.55
N GLY A 18 53.08 2.97 -7.87
CA GLY A 18 53.87 2.22 -6.87
C GLY A 18 53.28 1.96 -5.46
N LYS A 19 52.87 0.68 -5.23
CA LYS A 19 53.01 -0.19 -4.02
C LYS A 19 52.33 0.25 -2.69
N LYS A 20 51.79 -0.62 -1.82
CA LYS A 20 51.50 -2.06 -1.74
C LYS A 20 50.63 -2.26 -0.46
N GLU A 21 49.75 -3.24 -0.49
CA GLU A 21 49.26 -4.07 0.63
C GLU A 21 48.63 -3.38 1.87
N GLU A 22 47.33 -3.58 2.07
CA GLU A 22 46.80 -4.29 3.26
C GLU A 22 45.28 -4.51 3.12
N SER A 23 44.86 -5.75 3.34
CA SER A 23 43.47 -6.16 3.41
C SER A 23 42.78 -5.50 4.60
N SER A 24 41.60 -4.92 4.37
CA SER A 24 40.54 -4.90 5.39
C SER A 24 39.18 -4.87 4.72
N SER A 25 38.59 -6.07 4.71
CA SER A 25 37.15 -6.29 4.59
C SER A 25 36.43 -5.39 5.59
N SER A 26 35.50 -4.57 5.13
CA SER A 26 34.44 -4.06 5.99
C SER A 26 33.15 -4.03 5.19
N ASP A 27 32.17 -4.67 5.81
CA ASP A 27 30.98 -5.21 5.22
C ASP A 27 29.99 -4.14 4.81
N ILE A 28 29.35 -4.35 3.66
CA ILE A 28 28.16 -3.61 3.24
C ILE A 28 27.05 -4.01 4.21
N PRO A 29 26.43 -3.09 4.98
CA PRO A 29 25.24 -3.43 5.73
C PRO A 29 24.10 -3.59 4.71
N LYS A 30 23.78 -4.86 4.40
CA LYS A 30 22.50 -5.25 3.81
C LYS A 30 21.44 -4.90 4.86
N ASN A 31 20.92 -3.68 4.78
CA ASN A 31 19.86 -3.27 5.69
C ASN A 31 18.60 -4.06 5.31
N ASP A 32 18.18 -4.88 6.26
CA ASP A 32 17.17 -5.90 6.12
C ASP A 32 15.89 -5.36 5.50
N SER A 33 15.32 -6.17 4.61
CA SER A 33 13.92 -6.05 4.23
C SER A 33 13.10 -5.92 5.51
N LEU A 34 12.46 -4.77 5.70
CA LEU A 34 11.43 -4.56 6.72
C LEU A 34 10.28 -5.54 6.42
N LYS A 35 10.43 -6.79 6.87
CA LYS A 35 9.32 -7.70 7.03
C LYS A 35 8.47 -7.07 8.11
N SER A 36 7.43 -6.37 7.69
CA SER A 36 6.35 -5.96 8.58
C SER A 36 5.64 -7.25 9.00
N ASP A 37 6.25 -7.96 9.94
CA ASP A 37 5.63 -9.07 10.65
C ASP A 37 4.59 -8.44 11.59
N PHE A 38 3.50 -7.93 11.00
CA PHE A 38 2.27 -7.77 11.73
C PHE A 38 1.85 -9.19 12.10
N PRO A 39 1.91 -9.57 13.39
CA PRO A 39 1.42 -10.87 13.79
C PRO A 39 -0.02 -10.94 13.33
N SER A 40 -0.33 -11.91 12.47
CA SER A 40 -1.70 -12.19 12.09
C SER A 40 -2.41 -12.61 13.38
N LEU A 41 -3.05 -11.65 14.02
CA LEU A 41 -3.96 -11.89 15.12
C LEU A 41 -5.07 -12.77 14.54
N LYS A 42 -4.90 -14.10 14.64
CA LYS A 42 -5.97 -15.08 14.43
C LYS A 42 -6.96 -14.88 15.56
N LEU A 43 -7.73 -13.81 15.43
CA LEU A 43 -8.94 -13.58 16.20
C LEU A 43 -9.94 -14.59 15.65
N ASP A 44 -10.19 -15.67 16.40
CA ASP A 44 -11.36 -16.55 16.24
C ASP A 44 -12.67 -15.81 16.58
N ILE A 45 -12.73 -14.51 16.25
CA ILE A 45 -13.91 -13.68 16.39
C ILE A 45 -14.71 -13.86 15.11
N LYS A 46 -15.89 -14.45 15.27
CA LYS A 46 -16.90 -14.52 14.21
C LYS A 46 -17.42 -13.10 13.97
N PHE A 47 -16.77 -12.37 13.06
CA PHE A 47 -17.15 -11.00 12.72
C PHE A 47 -18.38 -11.03 11.80
N GLU A 48 -19.50 -10.51 12.27
CA GLU A 48 -20.70 -10.34 11.46
C GLU A 48 -20.66 -8.97 10.79
N LEU A 49 -20.72 -8.93 9.45
CA LEU A 49 -20.78 -7.66 8.72
C LEU A 49 -22.15 -7.01 8.91
N PRO A 50 -22.19 -5.71 9.26
CA PRO A 50 -23.44 -4.97 9.36
C PRO A 50 -24.13 -4.89 7.98
N MET A 51 -25.46 -4.90 7.99
CA MET A 51 -26.28 -4.68 6.79
C MET A 51 -26.86 -3.27 6.82
N TYR A 52 -26.88 -2.59 5.68
CA TYR A 52 -27.48 -1.26 5.54
C TYR A 52 -28.73 -1.29 4.66
N THR A 53 -29.87 -0.86 5.21
CA THR A 53 -31.19 -1.02 4.58
C THR A 53 -31.76 0.23 3.92
N GLY A 54 -31.06 1.37 4.04
CA GLY A 54 -31.46 2.64 3.42
C GLY A 54 -32.09 3.62 4.39
N GLU A 55 -31.70 3.56 5.66
CA GLU A 55 -32.10 4.56 6.63
C GLU A 55 -31.63 5.97 6.21
N LEU A 56 -32.50 6.97 6.28
CA LEU A 56 -32.15 8.36 5.96
C LEU A 56 -31.32 9.00 7.11
N ASN A 57 -30.16 8.43 7.37
CA ASN A 57 -29.22 8.90 8.38
C ASN A 57 -27.78 8.80 7.84
N VAL A 58 -27.17 9.97 7.63
CA VAL A 58 -25.83 10.11 7.05
C VAL A 58 -24.76 9.49 7.95
N GLU A 59 -24.88 9.61 9.27
CA GLU A 59 -23.91 9.06 10.22
C GLU A 59 -23.93 7.54 10.20
N LYS A 60 -25.12 6.93 10.04
CA LYS A 60 -25.24 5.46 9.94
C LYS A 60 -24.64 4.92 8.66
N LEU A 61 -24.84 5.62 7.54
CA LEU A 61 -24.22 5.26 6.26
C LEU A 61 -22.69 5.36 6.36
N ASP A 62 -22.17 6.48 6.83
CA ASP A 62 -20.73 6.71 6.98
C ASP A 62 -20.09 5.67 7.92
N ASN A 63 -20.75 5.36 9.04
CA ASN A 63 -20.27 4.33 9.95
C ASN A 63 -20.32 2.92 9.32
N TRP A 64 -21.34 2.60 8.53
CA TRP A 64 -21.42 1.33 7.81
C TRP A 64 -20.28 1.18 6.79
N VAL A 65 -20.02 2.21 5.98
CA VAL A 65 -18.90 2.23 5.01
C VAL A 65 -17.58 2.01 5.73
N LYS A 66 -17.31 2.77 6.80
CA LYS A 66 -16.08 2.62 7.61
C LYS A 66 -15.91 1.22 8.17
N GLN A 67 -16.99 0.58 8.63
CA GLN A 67 -16.94 -0.79 9.14
C GLN A 67 -16.57 -1.80 8.05
N ILE A 68 -17.10 -1.63 6.83
CA ILE A 68 -16.72 -2.47 5.68
C ILE A 68 -15.25 -2.23 5.28
N GLU A 69 -14.79 -0.98 5.23
CA GLU A 69 -13.39 -0.67 4.92
C GLU A 69 -12.41 -1.31 5.91
N VAL A 70 -12.72 -1.23 7.22
CA VAL A 70 -11.93 -1.86 8.28
C VAL A 70 -11.91 -3.38 8.09
N TYR A 71 -13.07 -3.99 7.79
CA TYR A 71 -13.13 -5.42 7.51
C TYR A 71 -12.27 -5.81 6.31
N CYS A 72 -12.38 -5.11 5.19
CA CYS A 72 -11.58 -5.34 3.99
C CYS A 72 -10.09 -5.24 4.30
N ARG A 73 -9.68 -4.25 5.11
CA ARG A 73 -8.29 -4.08 5.55
C ARG A 73 -7.80 -5.26 6.40
N VAL A 74 -8.60 -5.70 7.38
CA VAL A 74 -8.26 -6.83 8.26
C VAL A 74 -8.17 -8.14 7.47
N GLN A 75 -9.10 -8.36 6.53
CA GLN A 75 -9.13 -9.55 5.68
C GLN A 75 -8.20 -9.45 4.46
N ARG A 76 -7.47 -8.34 4.30
CA ARG A 76 -6.57 -8.07 3.17
C ARG A 76 -7.26 -8.16 1.80
N ILE A 77 -8.53 -7.76 1.73
CA ILE A 77 -9.28 -7.61 0.48
C ILE A 77 -8.82 -6.29 -0.16
N VAL A 78 -7.96 -6.39 -1.16
CA VAL A 78 -7.35 -5.23 -1.84
C VAL A 78 -8.02 -4.90 -3.17
N ASP A 79 -8.63 -5.90 -3.81
CA ASP A 79 -9.33 -5.75 -5.08
C ASP A 79 -10.61 -4.93 -4.93
N ASP A 80 -10.80 -3.93 -5.78
CA ASP A 80 -11.92 -2.99 -5.69
C ASP A 80 -13.24 -3.64 -6.14
N GLU A 81 -13.19 -4.54 -7.13
CA GLU A 81 -14.37 -5.29 -7.57
C GLU A 81 -14.89 -6.20 -6.45
N ALA A 82 -13.99 -6.90 -5.75
CA ALA A 82 -14.33 -7.68 -4.57
C ALA A 82 -14.94 -6.84 -3.43
N LYS A 83 -14.45 -5.61 -3.21
CA LYS A 83 -15.03 -4.68 -2.21
C LYS A 83 -16.44 -4.25 -2.60
N ILE A 84 -16.64 -3.84 -3.86
CA ILE A 84 -17.94 -3.44 -4.38
C ILE A 84 -18.95 -4.59 -4.27
N HIS A 85 -18.55 -5.81 -4.63
CA HIS A 85 -19.41 -7.00 -4.46
C HIS A 85 -19.76 -7.27 -3.01
N LEU A 86 -18.81 -7.09 -2.08
CA LEU A 86 -19.06 -7.25 -0.65
C LEU A 86 -20.03 -6.19 -0.11
N GLU A 87 -19.84 -4.93 -0.51
CA GLU A 87 -20.72 -3.82 -0.15
C GLU A 87 -22.14 -4.08 -0.66
N THR A 88 -22.26 -4.43 -1.94
CA THR A 88 -23.55 -4.78 -2.58
C THR A 88 -24.24 -5.93 -1.85
N LEU A 89 -23.49 -6.98 -1.47
CA LEU A 89 -24.03 -8.12 -0.70
C LEU A 89 -24.55 -7.72 0.68
N ARG A 90 -24.04 -6.62 1.24
CA ARG A 90 -24.41 -6.09 2.57
C ARG A 90 -25.33 -4.87 2.50
N MET A 91 -25.79 -4.53 1.31
CA MET A 91 -26.95 -3.66 1.13
C MET A 91 -28.23 -4.49 1.18
N GLY A 92 -29.27 -3.92 1.76
CA GLY A 92 -30.60 -4.51 1.76
C GLY A 92 -31.67 -3.44 1.55
N GLY A 93 -32.92 -3.88 1.47
CA GLY A 93 -34.08 -2.98 1.42
C GLY A 93 -34.00 -1.94 0.30
N THR A 94 -34.25 -0.69 0.64
CA THR A 94 -34.32 0.42 -0.33
C THR A 94 -32.95 0.77 -0.89
N THR A 95 -31.86 0.58 -0.14
CA THR A 95 -30.50 0.84 -0.66
C THR A 95 -30.17 -0.09 -1.82
N LEU A 96 -30.48 -1.39 -1.69
CA LEU A 96 -30.17 -2.36 -2.74
C LEU A 96 -30.93 -2.03 -4.03
N ILE A 97 -32.19 -1.60 -3.92
CA ILE A 97 -33.02 -1.16 -5.06
C ILE A 97 -32.44 0.09 -5.73
N TRP A 98 -31.86 1.03 -4.95
CA TRP A 98 -31.24 2.23 -5.49
C TRP A 98 -29.88 1.95 -6.16
N TRP A 99 -29.20 0.89 -5.74
CA TRP A 99 -27.90 0.48 -6.24
C TRP A 99 -27.97 -0.29 -7.56
N GLU A 100 -29.08 -1.00 -7.80
CA GLU A 100 -29.40 -1.69 -9.07
C GLU A 100 -29.82 -0.69 -10.17
#